data_AF-A0A6A3GBK0-F1
#
_entry.id   AF-A0A6A3GBK0-F1
#
_cell.length_a   1.000
_cell.length_b   1.000
_cell.length_c   1.000
_cell.angle_alpha   90.00
_cell.angle_beta   90.00
_cell.angle_gamma   90.00
#
_symmetry.space_group_name_H-M   'P 1'
#
loop_
_entity.id
_entity.type
_entity.pdbx_description
1 polymer ?
#
loop_
_entity_poly.entity_id
_entity_poly.type
_entity_poly.pdbx_seq_one_letter_code
_entity_poly.pdbx_strand_id
1 'polypeptide(L)'
;AVLGHGDSFYWTGIDSLEGRDARFQTTYESKYSGANIKNVDWVNVMGNHDYGGANYVCNVGDHLVRCNSTQEMLQGLQNKFSYQSTYKSPNNNRWHLNDRFYCYGYAPSNDNGGCGGIARGDKYCCGGDTAMYDTCMAKFSEWAEDSRKQLAAKAKASTATWKIVQSHFSPYQHYKVDGMNRWFEALRGSGVHAFVYGHTHGEKHDYSASLKVHFVENGAGGGMKKEFASTIPDFATQYVKKEWAYTGDEYGFMSFSASKEWLNLQYHTADNKWNFTEN
;
A
#
# COMPACT_ATOMS: atom_id res chain seq x y z
N ALA A 1 -16.84 0.02 5.17
CA ALA A 1 -15.87 0.56 4.21
C ALA A 1 -14.91 -0.57 3.80
N VAL A 2 -14.37 -0.54 2.60
CA VAL A 2 -13.36 -1.51 2.11
C VAL A 2 -11.97 -0.96 2.40
N LEU A 3 -10.97 -1.80 2.72
CA LEU A 3 -9.57 -1.36 2.84
C LEU A 3 -8.80 -1.66 1.54
N GLY A 4 -8.54 -0.63 0.73
CA GLY A 4 -7.75 -0.76 -0.49
C GLY A 4 -6.26 -0.63 -0.18
N HIS A 5 -5.53 -1.75 -0.06
CA HIS A 5 -4.13 -1.84 0.38
C HIS A 5 -3.07 -1.36 -0.63
N GLY A 6 -3.43 -0.57 -1.63
CA GLY A 6 -2.49 -0.05 -2.63
C GLY A 6 -2.43 -0.85 -3.91
N ASP A 7 -1.51 -0.42 -4.79
CA ASP A 7 -1.41 -0.80 -6.20
C ASP A 7 -2.74 -0.64 -6.94
N SER A 8 -3.35 0.53 -6.76
CA SER A 8 -4.72 0.77 -7.26
C SER A 8 -4.78 0.79 -8.79
N PHE A 9 -3.72 1.23 -9.46
CA PHE A 9 -3.65 1.33 -10.91
C PHE A 9 -2.31 0.82 -11.48
N TYR A 10 -2.15 -0.51 -11.55
CA TYR A 10 -1.03 -1.14 -12.26
C TYR A 10 -0.92 -0.68 -13.73
N TRP A 11 0.27 -0.48 -14.31
CA TRP A 11 1.62 -0.67 -13.77
C TRP A 11 2.32 0.65 -13.37
N THR A 12 1.72 1.79 -13.70
CA THR A 12 2.34 3.13 -13.65
C THR A 12 1.51 4.15 -12.86
N GLY A 13 0.37 3.74 -12.31
CA GLY A 13 -0.59 4.61 -11.66
C GLY A 13 -1.54 5.24 -12.67
N ILE A 14 -1.64 6.56 -12.57
CA ILE A 14 -2.35 7.42 -13.51
C ILE A 14 -1.29 8.29 -14.19
N ASP A 15 -1.30 8.34 -15.52
CA ASP A 15 -0.18 8.91 -16.30
C ASP A 15 -0.39 10.37 -16.71
N SER A 16 -1.62 10.87 -16.67
CA SER A 16 -1.99 12.27 -16.93
C SER A 16 -3.25 12.69 -16.15
N LEU A 17 -3.63 13.97 -16.18
CA LEU A 17 -4.91 14.41 -15.61
C LEU A 17 -6.08 14.02 -16.54
N GLU A 18 -5.82 14.00 -17.84
CA GLU A 18 -6.74 13.74 -18.93
C GLU A 18 -7.20 12.28 -18.95
N GLY A 19 -6.26 11.34 -18.78
CA GLY A 19 -6.51 9.90 -18.70
C GLY A 19 -7.06 9.43 -17.35
N ARG A 20 -7.04 10.28 -16.31
CA ARG A 20 -7.45 9.96 -14.93
C ARG A 20 -8.81 9.28 -14.85
N ASP A 21 -9.85 9.93 -15.40
CA ASP A 21 -11.24 9.49 -15.19
C ASP A 21 -11.55 8.22 -16.00
N ALA A 22 -10.93 8.05 -17.17
CA ALA A 22 -10.99 6.81 -17.95
C ALA A 22 -10.29 5.64 -17.23
N ARG A 23 -9.17 5.91 -16.55
CA ARG A 23 -8.44 4.91 -15.76
C ARG A 23 -9.23 4.48 -14.52
N PHE A 24 -9.81 5.42 -13.78
CA PHE A 24 -10.75 5.15 -12.69
C PHE A 24 -11.97 4.33 -13.16
N GLN A 25 -12.60 4.72 -14.27
CA GLN A 25 -13.75 4.00 -14.82
C GLN A 25 -13.42 2.54 -15.16
N THR A 26 -12.23 2.30 -15.75
CA THR A 26 -11.82 0.98 -16.26
C THR A 26 -11.31 0.04 -15.15
N THR A 27 -10.53 0.56 -14.20
CA THR A 27 -9.89 -0.26 -13.16
C THR A 27 -10.71 -0.33 -11.86
N TYR A 28 -11.51 0.70 -11.54
CA TYR A 28 -12.24 0.79 -10.27
C TYR A 28 -13.77 0.80 -10.43
N GLU A 29 -14.36 1.81 -11.08
CA GLU A 29 -15.81 2.03 -11.01
C GLU A 29 -16.62 0.93 -11.70
N SER A 30 -16.18 0.44 -12.86
CA SER A 30 -16.83 -0.68 -13.56
C SER A 30 -16.69 -2.01 -12.83
N LYS A 31 -15.56 -2.24 -12.14
CA LYS A 31 -15.27 -3.47 -11.40
C LYS A 31 -16.12 -3.56 -10.12
N TYR A 32 -16.12 -2.50 -9.32
CA TYR A 32 -16.84 -2.45 -8.04
C TYR A 32 -18.20 -1.75 -8.19
N SER A 33 -18.98 -2.20 -9.18
CA SER A 33 -20.26 -1.61 -9.60
C SER A 33 -21.51 -2.31 -9.04
N GLY A 34 -21.35 -3.48 -8.39
CA GLY A 34 -22.45 -4.26 -7.82
C GLY A 34 -23.20 -3.52 -6.70
N ALA A 35 -24.52 -3.71 -6.59
CA ALA A 35 -25.38 -2.93 -5.70
C ALA A 35 -24.99 -2.99 -4.20
N ASN A 36 -24.33 -4.06 -3.78
CA ASN A 36 -23.80 -4.27 -2.43
C ASN A 36 -22.51 -3.48 -2.12
N ILE A 37 -21.76 -3.03 -3.13
CA ILE A 37 -20.44 -2.38 -2.97
C ILE A 37 -20.35 -1.00 -3.64
N LYS A 38 -21.26 -0.71 -4.59
CA LYS A 38 -21.28 0.53 -5.38
C LYS A 38 -21.27 1.81 -4.55
N ASN A 39 -21.93 1.82 -3.39
CA ASN A 39 -22.04 3.00 -2.51
C ASN A 39 -21.24 2.86 -1.20
N VAL A 40 -20.39 1.83 -1.06
CA VAL A 40 -19.54 1.63 0.12
C VAL A 40 -18.28 2.47 -0.02
N ASP A 41 -17.85 3.17 1.03
CA ASP A 41 -16.60 3.94 1.06
C ASP A 41 -15.36 3.04 0.95
N TRP A 42 -14.33 3.52 0.23
CA TRP A 42 -13.06 2.83 0.05
C TRP A 42 -11.91 3.56 0.75
N VAL A 43 -11.32 2.84 1.71
CA VAL A 43 -10.18 3.23 2.55
C VAL A 43 -8.90 2.97 1.78
N ASN A 44 -8.59 3.89 0.88
CA ASN A 44 -7.51 3.70 -0.07
C ASN A 44 -6.17 4.21 0.46
N VAL A 45 -5.16 3.54 -0.05
CA VAL A 45 -3.76 3.90 0.03
C VAL A 45 -3.25 3.77 -1.41
N MET A 46 -2.33 4.63 -1.91
CA MET A 46 -1.51 4.20 -3.08
C MET A 46 -0.82 2.91 -2.60
N GLY A 47 -0.31 2.09 -3.51
CA GLY A 47 0.99 1.45 -3.22
C GLY A 47 2.31 2.39 -3.57
N ASN A 48 4.30 2.02 -4.63
CA ASN A 48 5.30 2.59 -5.69
C ASN A 48 4.98 2.48 -7.25
N HIS A 49 4.30 1.46 -7.83
CA HIS A 49 3.47 1.55 -9.07
C HIS A 49 2.64 2.83 -9.22
N ASP A 50 1.74 3.17 -8.27
CA ASP A 50 0.88 4.34 -8.45
C ASP A 50 1.65 5.69 -8.56
N TYR A 51 2.92 5.72 -8.11
CA TYR A 51 3.86 6.83 -8.29
C TYR A 51 4.69 6.75 -9.59
N GLY A 52 4.52 5.72 -10.42
CA GLY A 52 5.25 5.48 -11.67
C GLY A 52 5.80 4.06 -11.82
N GLY A 53 5.94 3.30 -10.73
CA GLY A 53 6.50 1.94 -10.74
C GLY A 53 7.96 1.92 -11.16
N ALA A 54 8.30 1.06 -12.10
CA ALA A 54 9.62 1.01 -12.73
C ALA A 54 9.73 1.92 -13.98
N ASN A 55 8.86 2.93 -14.09
CA ASN A 55 8.77 3.84 -15.24
C ASN A 55 8.87 5.32 -14.78
N TYR A 56 8.90 6.25 -15.72
CA TYR A 56 9.05 7.68 -15.42
C TYR A 56 7.82 8.29 -14.72
N VAL A 57 8.07 9.36 -13.96
CA VAL A 57 7.04 10.08 -13.20
C VAL A 57 6.56 11.37 -13.87
N CYS A 58 7.24 11.80 -14.94
CA CYS A 58 6.88 12.96 -15.77
C CYS A 58 6.21 12.49 -17.07
N ASN A 59 5.39 13.35 -17.67
CA ASN A 59 4.52 12.99 -18.78
C ASN A 59 4.35 14.13 -19.81
N VAL A 60 4.02 13.76 -21.05
CA VAL A 60 3.55 14.67 -22.12
C VAL A 60 2.26 14.08 -22.68
N GLY A 61 1.11 14.63 -22.29
CA GLY A 61 -0.17 13.91 -22.39
C GLY A 61 -0.11 12.61 -21.58
N ASP A 62 -0.64 11.52 -22.10
CA ASP A 62 -0.57 10.18 -21.48
C ASP A 62 0.80 9.49 -21.64
N HIS A 63 1.77 10.10 -22.35
CA HIS A 63 3.08 9.47 -22.58
C HIS A 63 4.07 9.81 -21.47
N LEU A 64 4.51 8.80 -20.72
CA LEU A 64 5.56 8.94 -19.71
C LEU A 64 6.93 9.22 -20.36
N VAL A 65 7.65 10.21 -19.83
CA VAL A 65 8.95 10.68 -20.34
C VAL A 65 9.93 10.95 -19.21
N ARG A 66 11.24 10.86 -19.51
CA ARG A 66 12.29 11.24 -18.56
C ARG A 66 12.10 12.70 -18.13
N CYS A 67 12.05 12.94 -16.83
CA CYS A 67 12.09 14.29 -16.25
C CYS A 67 13.43 14.97 -16.58
N ASN A 68 13.37 16.23 -17.05
CA ASN A 68 14.56 17.01 -17.44
C ASN A 68 15.26 17.64 -16.23
N SER A 69 14.60 17.71 -15.07
CA SER A 69 15.15 18.27 -13.84
C SER A 69 14.60 17.62 -12.57
N THR A 70 15.30 17.80 -11.45
CA THR A 70 14.83 17.42 -10.11
C THR A 70 13.51 18.10 -9.74
N GLN A 71 13.26 19.32 -10.22
CA GLN A 71 12.00 20.03 -9.98
C GLN A 71 10.84 19.38 -10.75
N GLU A 72 11.05 19.00 -12.01
CA GLU A 72 10.06 18.22 -12.76
C GLU A 72 9.79 16.86 -12.12
N MET A 73 10.82 16.15 -11.65
CA MET A 73 10.68 14.88 -10.95
C MET A 73 9.84 15.01 -9.67
N LEU A 74 10.11 16.03 -8.85
CA LEU A 74 9.31 16.34 -7.66
C LEU A 74 7.87 16.73 -8.02
N GLN A 75 7.66 17.45 -9.12
CA GLN A 75 6.32 17.79 -9.61
C GLN A 75 5.59 16.55 -10.16
N GLY A 76 6.26 15.62 -10.83
CA GLY A 76 5.70 14.34 -11.27
C GLY A 76 5.21 13.49 -10.10
N LEU A 77 6.01 13.39 -9.02
CA LEU A 77 5.59 12.75 -7.77
C LEU A 77 4.43 13.47 -7.05
N GLN A 78 4.26 14.78 -7.28
CA GLN A 78 3.09 15.53 -6.82
C GLN A 78 1.86 15.28 -7.72
N ASN A 79 2.04 15.19 -9.03
CA ASN A 79 0.98 14.92 -10.01
C ASN A 79 0.40 13.52 -9.83
N LYS A 80 1.25 12.49 -9.76
CA LYS A 80 0.84 11.09 -9.51
C LYS A 80 -0.09 10.98 -8.29
N PHE A 81 0.30 11.63 -7.20
CA PHE A 81 -0.51 11.75 -5.98
C PHE A 81 -1.82 12.51 -6.20
N SER A 82 -1.76 13.69 -6.83
CA SER A 82 -2.93 14.57 -6.99
C SER A 82 -3.99 13.97 -7.92
N TYR A 83 -3.58 13.17 -8.91
CA TYR A 83 -4.49 12.44 -9.79
C TYR A 83 -5.38 11.45 -9.02
N GLN A 84 -4.97 10.94 -7.86
CA GLN A 84 -5.82 10.06 -7.05
C GLN A 84 -6.52 10.80 -5.89
N SER A 85 -5.92 11.85 -5.30
CA SER A 85 -6.54 12.62 -4.20
C SER A 85 -7.64 13.58 -4.64
N THR A 86 -7.50 14.15 -5.84
CA THR A 86 -8.47 15.09 -6.41
C THR A 86 -9.62 14.41 -7.14
N TYR A 87 -9.54 13.10 -7.40
CA TYR A 87 -10.62 12.34 -8.03
C TYR A 87 -11.91 12.40 -7.20
N LYS A 88 -13.06 12.36 -7.87
CA LYS A 88 -14.39 12.35 -7.27
C LYS A 88 -15.20 11.24 -7.92
N SER A 89 -15.41 10.15 -7.18
CA SER A 89 -16.19 9.02 -7.66
C SER A 89 -17.63 9.45 -7.97
N PRO A 90 -18.21 9.11 -9.14
CA PRO A 90 -19.62 9.36 -9.44
C PRO A 90 -20.56 8.59 -8.49
N ASN A 91 -20.03 7.60 -7.78
CA ASN A 91 -20.76 6.81 -6.80
C ASN A 91 -20.53 7.36 -5.38
N ASN A 92 -21.29 8.41 -5.03
CA ASN A 92 -21.30 9.06 -3.71
C ASN A 92 -19.92 9.58 -3.22
N ASN A 93 -18.99 9.90 -4.14
CA ASN A 93 -17.61 10.25 -3.78
C ASN A 93 -16.90 9.20 -2.88
N ARG A 94 -17.21 7.91 -3.03
CA ARG A 94 -16.67 6.82 -2.19
C ARG A 94 -15.14 6.62 -2.22
N TRP A 95 -14.43 7.27 -3.14
CA TRP A 95 -12.97 7.22 -3.23
C TRP A 95 -12.37 8.34 -2.39
N HIS A 96 -11.94 8.03 -1.17
CA HIS A 96 -11.38 8.99 -0.24
C HIS A 96 -9.87 8.81 -0.18
N LEU A 97 -9.11 9.90 -0.33
CA LEU A 97 -7.67 9.80 -0.53
C LEU A 97 -6.93 11.13 -0.28
N ASN A 98 -6.91 11.64 0.95
CA ASN A 98 -6.86 13.10 1.18
C ASN A 98 -5.46 13.75 1.37
N ASP A 99 -4.42 13.03 1.82
CA ASP A 99 -3.07 13.58 2.09
C ASP A 99 -1.97 12.47 2.00
N ARG A 100 -0.67 12.77 1.96
CA ARG A 100 0.35 11.70 2.06
C ARG A 100 0.32 11.00 3.41
N PHE A 101 0.06 11.76 4.48
CA PHE A 101 -0.35 11.21 5.76
C PHE A 101 -1.52 12.00 6.36
N TYR A 102 -2.70 11.43 6.19
CA TYR A 102 -3.92 11.74 6.91
C TYR A 102 -4.14 10.59 7.91
N CYS A 103 -5.16 10.63 8.75
CA CYS A 103 -5.72 9.34 9.17
C CYS A 103 -6.32 8.75 7.88
N TYR A 104 -6.02 7.46 7.51
CA TYR A 104 -6.23 6.84 6.15
C TYR A 104 -4.95 7.17 5.26
N GLY A 105 -4.29 6.29 4.44
CA GLY A 105 -3.04 6.66 3.64
C GLY A 105 -1.96 5.62 3.12
N TYR A 106 -1.12 6.04 2.11
CA TYR A 106 -0.35 5.45 0.93
C TYR A 106 1.11 4.76 1.04
N ALA A 107 1.65 3.83 0.14
CA ALA A 107 3.14 3.56 -0.30
C ALA A 107 3.61 2.18 -1.06
N PRO A 108 4.14 2.05 -2.36
CA PRO A 108 3.34 0.37 -3.52
C PRO A 108 4.35 -0.77 -3.97
N SER A 109 3.86 -1.81 -4.68
CA SER A 109 4.38 -2.97 -5.50
C SER A 109 5.85 -3.39 -5.80
N ASN A 110 6.05 -4.61 -6.35
CA ASN A 110 7.03 -4.91 -7.43
C ASN A 110 6.72 -6.16 -8.31
N ASP A 111 7.29 -6.23 -9.52
CA ASP A 111 7.55 -7.45 -10.32
C ASP A 111 8.77 -7.26 -11.26
N ASN A 112 9.40 -8.33 -11.73
CA ASN A 112 10.77 -8.33 -12.25
C ASN A 112 10.92 -8.50 -13.77
N GLY A 113 10.73 -7.40 -14.52
CA GLY A 113 11.15 -7.27 -15.93
C GLY A 113 12.65 -7.02 -16.14
N GLY A 114 13.51 -7.52 -15.25
CA GLY A 114 14.93 -7.13 -15.17
C GLY A 114 15.21 -5.83 -14.40
N CYS A 115 14.17 -5.22 -13.80
CA CYS A 115 14.27 -3.95 -13.08
C CYS A 115 14.78 -4.06 -11.63
N GLY A 116 14.77 -5.24 -11.01
CA GLY A 116 15.19 -5.44 -9.61
C GLY A 116 16.67 -5.17 -9.30
N GLY A 117 17.49 -4.87 -10.32
CA GLY A 117 18.87 -4.41 -10.19
C GLY A 117 19.07 -2.89 -10.30
N ILE A 118 18.01 -2.11 -10.58
CA ILE A 118 18.09 -0.66 -10.82
C ILE A 118 18.40 0.06 -9.50
N ALA A 119 19.69 0.28 -9.24
CA ALA A 119 20.21 0.93 -8.05
C ALA A 119 20.54 2.42 -8.28
N ARG A 120 20.90 3.11 -7.19
CA ARG A 120 21.47 4.47 -7.21
C ARG A 120 22.63 4.56 -8.21
N GLY A 121 22.44 5.31 -9.29
CA GLY A 121 23.45 5.52 -10.35
C GLY A 121 23.33 4.59 -11.56
N ASP A 122 22.35 3.68 -11.60
CA ASP A 122 22.01 2.96 -12.83
C ASP A 122 21.47 3.92 -13.90
N LYS A 123 21.78 3.70 -15.18
CA LYS A 123 21.27 4.52 -16.30
C LYS A 123 19.75 4.57 -16.42
N TYR A 124 19.03 3.60 -15.87
CA TYR A 124 17.57 3.59 -15.79
C TYR A 124 17.04 4.27 -14.51
N CYS A 125 17.89 4.49 -13.51
CA CYS A 125 17.59 5.24 -12.29
C CYS A 125 17.98 6.72 -12.46
N CYS A 126 17.01 7.62 -12.65
CA CYS A 126 17.25 9.05 -12.88
C CYS A 126 18.16 9.38 -14.09
N GLY A 127 18.49 8.40 -14.96
CA GLY A 127 19.48 8.55 -16.02
C GLY A 127 20.94 8.44 -15.55
N GLY A 128 21.19 7.77 -14.42
CA GLY A 128 22.49 7.73 -13.73
C GLY A 128 22.72 8.88 -12.75
N ASP A 129 21.82 9.86 -12.67
CA ASP A 129 21.94 11.01 -11.77
C ASP A 129 21.70 10.61 -10.31
N THR A 130 22.81 10.49 -9.57
CA THR A 130 22.77 10.12 -8.15
C THR A 130 22.28 11.25 -7.24
N ALA A 131 22.38 12.52 -7.64
CA ALA A 131 21.90 13.65 -6.85
C ALA A 131 20.38 13.82 -6.99
N MET A 132 19.82 13.63 -8.20
CA MET A 132 18.37 13.56 -8.41
C MET A 132 17.77 12.34 -7.70
N TYR A 133 18.46 11.18 -7.72
CA TYR A 133 18.05 10.00 -6.93
C TYR A 133 18.07 10.29 -5.42
N ASP A 134 19.17 10.83 -4.88
CA ASP A 134 19.28 11.09 -3.45
C ASP A 134 18.24 12.13 -2.99
N THR A 135 17.91 13.12 -3.82
CA THR A 135 16.84 14.09 -3.56
C THR A 135 15.45 13.42 -3.55
N CYS A 136 15.19 12.50 -4.48
CA CYS A 136 13.97 11.70 -4.52
C CYS A 136 13.82 10.84 -3.25
N MET A 137 14.87 10.09 -2.90
CA MET A 137 14.88 9.22 -1.71
C MET A 137 14.84 10.01 -0.40
N ALA A 138 15.45 11.19 -0.34
CA ALA A 138 15.30 12.11 0.79
C ALA A 138 13.85 12.55 0.96
N LYS A 139 13.12 12.83 -0.13
CA LYS A 139 11.71 13.24 -0.07
C LYS A 139 10.77 12.12 0.36
N PHE A 140 10.99 10.89 -0.11
CA PHE A 140 10.29 9.72 0.42
C PHE A 140 10.63 9.46 1.89
N SER A 141 11.88 9.68 2.31
CA SER A 141 12.30 9.53 3.72
C SER A 141 11.65 10.58 4.62
N GLU A 142 11.58 11.84 4.18
CA GLU A 142 10.88 12.94 4.87
C GLU A 142 9.40 12.58 5.12
N TRP A 143 8.68 12.17 4.06
CA TRP A 143 7.28 11.74 4.16
C TRP A 143 7.11 10.52 5.09
N ALA A 144 8.05 9.57 5.07
CA ALA A 144 7.98 8.37 5.91
C ALA A 144 8.26 8.65 7.40
N GLU A 145 9.18 9.57 7.72
CA GLU A 145 9.40 9.97 9.12
C GLU A 145 8.26 10.83 9.68
N ASP A 146 7.68 11.73 8.87
CA ASP A 146 6.50 12.47 9.30
C ASP A 146 5.31 11.53 9.53
N SER A 147 5.07 10.58 8.62
CA SER A 147 4.05 9.54 8.78
C SER A 147 4.19 8.75 10.09
N ARG A 148 5.42 8.33 10.44
CA ARG A 148 5.69 7.63 11.72
C ARG A 148 5.41 8.50 12.94
N LYS A 149 5.84 9.77 12.92
CA LYS A 149 5.60 10.72 14.03
C LYS A 149 4.11 10.99 14.20
N GLN A 150 3.41 11.28 13.11
CA GLN A 150 1.97 11.51 13.13
C GLN A 150 1.20 10.26 13.58
N LEU A 151 1.59 9.05 13.15
CA LEU A 151 1.01 7.79 13.62
C LEU A 151 1.18 7.63 15.14
N ALA A 152 2.41 7.73 15.65
CA ALA A 152 2.68 7.53 17.08
C ALA A 152 1.90 8.52 17.96
N ALA A 153 1.82 9.80 17.54
CA ALA A 153 1.03 10.81 18.23
C ALA A 153 -0.49 10.54 18.18
N LYS A 154 -1.05 10.31 16.98
CA LYS A 154 -2.50 10.15 16.79
C LYS A 154 -3.02 8.83 17.37
N ALA A 155 -2.25 7.74 17.27
CA ALA A 155 -2.61 6.45 17.88
C ALA A 155 -2.64 6.55 19.41
N LYS A 156 -1.66 7.23 20.03
CA LYS A 156 -1.60 7.46 21.48
C LYS A 156 -2.73 8.38 21.97
N ALA A 157 -3.11 9.41 21.18
CA ALA A 157 -4.20 10.33 21.51
C ALA A 157 -5.60 9.73 21.29
N SER A 158 -5.74 8.72 20.43
CA SER A 158 -7.03 8.10 20.10
C SER A 158 -7.63 7.32 21.27
N THR A 159 -8.92 7.54 21.52
CA THR A 159 -9.75 6.79 22.49
C THR A 159 -10.51 5.62 21.86
N ALA A 160 -10.31 5.33 20.57
CA ALA A 160 -10.96 4.22 19.88
C ALA A 160 -10.56 2.86 20.50
N THR A 161 -11.55 1.98 20.71
CA THR A 161 -11.37 0.62 21.25
C THR A 161 -10.39 -0.18 20.42
N TRP A 162 -10.60 -0.20 19.10
CA TRP A 162 -9.71 -0.85 18.14
C TRP A 162 -8.98 0.20 17.33
N LYS A 163 -7.68 -0.04 17.12
CA LYS A 163 -6.79 0.82 16.36
C LYS A 163 -6.09 -0.03 15.32
N ILE A 164 -6.47 0.16 14.06
CA ILE A 164 -5.92 -0.56 12.91
C ILE A 164 -5.08 0.45 12.12
N VAL A 165 -3.85 0.08 11.78
CA VAL A 165 -3.00 0.84 10.86
C VAL A 165 -3.05 0.16 9.51
N GLN A 166 -3.33 0.93 8.47
CA GLN A 166 -3.21 0.48 7.09
C GLN A 166 -1.91 1.04 6.51
N SER A 167 -1.21 0.20 5.79
CA SER A 167 -0.07 0.50 4.95
C SER A 167 -0.28 -0.23 3.63
N HIS A 168 0.66 -0.08 2.71
CA HIS A 168 0.86 -1.03 1.64
C HIS A 168 2.10 -1.90 1.89
N PHE A 169 3.22 -1.34 2.36
CA PHE A 169 4.41 -2.12 2.75
C PHE A 169 4.29 -2.69 4.19
N SER A 170 4.77 -3.94 4.35
CA SER A 170 5.03 -4.60 5.64
C SER A 170 6.20 -3.95 6.38
N PRO A 171 6.10 -3.65 7.70
CA PRO A 171 7.12 -2.88 8.41
C PRO A 171 8.40 -3.67 8.71
N TYR A 172 8.39 -5.01 8.63
CA TYR A 172 9.55 -5.88 8.96
C TYR A 172 10.03 -6.76 7.80
N GLN A 173 9.29 -6.83 6.69
CA GLN A 173 9.64 -7.67 5.53
C GLN A 173 10.17 -6.83 4.37
N HIS A 174 9.54 -5.69 4.10
CA HIS A 174 9.89 -4.82 2.97
C HIS A 174 10.86 -3.69 3.40
N TYR A 175 11.38 -3.77 4.64
CA TYR A 175 12.41 -2.90 5.19
C TYR A 175 13.59 -3.69 5.72
N LYS A 176 14.78 -3.10 5.64
CA LYS A 176 15.96 -3.55 6.41
C LYS A 176 15.77 -3.23 7.90
N VAL A 177 16.61 -3.82 8.75
CA VAL A 177 16.64 -3.70 10.22
C VAL A 177 16.33 -2.28 10.71
N ASP A 178 16.98 -1.24 10.18
CA ASP A 178 16.77 0.14 10.62
C ASP A 178 15.35 0.66 10.35
N GLY A 179 14.76 0.30 9.21
CA GLY A 179 13.38 0.67 8.86
C GLY A 179 12.37 -0.07 9.72
N MET A 180 12.61 -1.35 9.99
CA MET A 180 11.83 -2.14 10.96
C MET A 180 11.90 -1.51 12.35
N ASN A 181 13.08 -1.13 12.82
CA ASN A 181 13.27 -0.52 14.13
C ASN A 181 12.49 0.79 14.27
N ARG A 182 12.52 1.68 13.27
CA ARG A 182 11.73 2.93 13.27
C ARG A 182 10.22 2.69 13.26
N TRP A 183 9.74 1.67 12.53
CA TRP A 183 8.33 1.28 12.58
C TRP A 183 7.94 0.67 13.93
N PHE A 184 8.76 -0.20 14.49
CA PHE A 184 8.51 -0.84 15.79
C PHE A 184 8.59 0.16 16.94
N GLU A 185 9.42 1.19 16.84
CA GLU A 185 9.42 2.35 17.75
C GLU A 185 8.08 3.10 17.68
N ALA A 186 7.62 3.47 16.48
CA ALA A 186 6.33 4.17 16.29
C ALA A 186 5.10 3.36 16.74
N LEU A 187 5.18 2.03 16.71
CA LEU A 187 4.12 1.12 17.17
C LEU A 187 4.18 0.82 18.68
N ARG A 188 5.35 0.91 19.33
CA ARG A 188 5.54 0.48 20.73
C ARG A 188 4.72 1.34 21.70
N GLY A 189 3.71 0.74 22.33
CA GLY A 189 2.83 1.44 23.27
C GLY A 189 1.80 2.37 22.61
N SER A 190 1.66 2.32 21.28
CA SER A 190 0.66 3.09 20.53
C SER A 190 -0.80 2.66 20.78
N GLY A 191 -1.00 1.42 21.24
CA GLY A 191 -2.32 0.77 21.31
C GLY A 191 -2.86 0.32 19.96
N VAL A 192 -2.05 0.31 18.89
CA VAL A 192 -2.38 -0.38 17.63
C VAL A 192 -2.54 -1.87 17.89
N HIS A 193 -3.60 -2.46 17.35
CA HIS A 193 -3.95 -3.88 17.50
C HIS A 193 -3.61 -4.67 16.22
N ALA A 194 -3.89 -4.10 15.05
CA ALA A 194 -3.58 -4.70 13.76
C ALA A 194 -2.87 -3.69 12.84
N PHE A 195 -1.92 -4.19 12.05
CA PHE A 195 -1.22 -3.48 11.00
C PHE A 195 -1.39 -4.28 9.70
N VAL A 196 -2.17 -3.74 8.76
CA VAL A 196 -2.63 -4.42 7.54
C VAL A 196 -1.96 -3.83 6.29
N TYR A 197 -1.48 -4.68 5.39
CA TYR A 197 -0.63 -4.32 4.26
C TYR A 197 -0.82 -5.27 3.08
N GLY A 198 -0.29 -4.91 1.91
CA GLY A 198 -0.28 -5.74 0.70
C GLY A 198 1.16 -5.97 0.24
N HIS A 199 1.49 -5.44 -0.95
CA HIS A 199 2.78 -5.55 -1.64
C HIS A 199 3.10 -6.94 -2.17
N THR A 200 3.24 -7.92 -1.29
CA THR A 200 3.28 -9.33 -1.68
C THR A 200 1.91 -9.69 -2.23
N HIS A 201 1.81 -10.35 -3.38
CA HIS A 201 0.52 -10.80 -3.91
C HIS A 201 -0.01 -12.09 -3.24
N GLY A 202 0.29 -12.26 -1.93
CA GLY A 202 -0.12 -13.36 -1.07
C GLY A 202 -0.89 -12.87 0.15
N GLU A 203 -1.20 -13.77 1.08
CA GLU A 203 -1.93 -13.45 2.31
C GLU A 203 -1.39 -14.20 3.53
N LYS A 204 -1.34 -13.54 4.70
CA LYS A 204 -0.91 -14.16 5.97
C LYS A 204 -1.31 -13.36 7.20
N HIS A 205 -1.17 -14.01 8.35
CA HIS A 205 -1.31 -13.40 9.67
C HIS A 205 -0.13 -13.79 10.56
N ASP A 206 0.67 -12.79 10.92
CA ASP A 206 1.78 -12.87 11.87
C ASP A 206 1.45 -12.05 13.14
N TYR A 207 2.17 -12.26 14.24
CA TYR A 207 1.95 -11.55 15.50
C TYR A 207 3.26 -11.20 16.22
N SER A 208 3.32 -10.00 16.81
CA SER A 208 4.39 -9.61 17.74
C SER A 208 3.84 -9.43 19.16
N ALA A 209 4.15 -10.40 20.03
CA ALA A 209 3.86 -10.27 21.46
C ALA A 209 4.59 -9.08 22.13
N SER A 210 5.72 -8.63 21.56
CA SER A 210 6.51 -7.50 22.07
C SER A 210 5.89 -6.12 21.79
N LEU A 211 5.03 -6.04 20.77
CA LEU A 211 4.29 -4.84 20.39
C LEU A 211 2.79 -4.96 20.72
N LYS A 212 2.28 -6.19 20.87
CA LYS A 212 0.86 -6.57 20.90
C LYS A 212 0.12 -6.22 19.60
N VAL A 213 0.81 -6.40 18.46
CA VAL A 213 0.33 -6.07 17.12
C VAL A 213 0.23 -7.33 16.26
N HIS A 214 -0.93 -7.52 15.63
CA HIS A 214 -1.16 -8.48 14.56
C HIS A 214 -0.72 -7.85 13.23
N PHE A 215 0.10 -8.55 12.44
CA PHE A 215 0.60 -8.12 11.14
C PHE A 215 -0.07 -8.94 10.05
N VAL A 216 -0.87 -8.30 9.21
CA VAL A 216 -1.75 -8.97 8.24
C VAL A 216 -1.39 -8.58 6.81
N GLU A 217 -0.94 -9.57 6.03
CA GLU A 217 -0.70 -9.43 4.58
C GLU A 217 -1.99 -9.80 3.85
N ASN A 218 -2.48 -8.91 2.98
CA ASN A 218 -3.76 -8.98 2.28
C ASN A 218 -3.59 -8.42 0.85
N GLY A 219 -2.78 -9.09 0.02
CA GLY A 219 -2.41 -8.62 -1.32
C GLY A 219 -2.97 -9.44 -2.49
N ALA A 220 -3.59 -10.60 -2.25
CA ALA A 220 -4.07 -11.50 -3.28
C ALA A 220 -5.43 -11.11 -3.92
N GLY A 221 -5.74 -9.82 -4.01
CA GLY A 221 -7.04 -9.29 -4.47
C GLY A 221 -7.40 -9.45 -5.94
N GLY A 222 -6.72 -10.32 -6.70
CA GLY A 222 -7.01 -10.61 -8.11
C GLY A 222 -6.67 -9.53 -9.14
N GLY A 223 -6.10 -8.39 -8.71
CA GLY A 223 -5.63 -7.32 -9.61
C GLY A 223 -4.29 -7.63 -10.32
N MET A 224 -3.54 -8.59 -9.79
CA MET A 224 -2.28 -9.11 -10.33
C MET A 224 -2.19 -10.62 -10.16
N LYS A 225 -1.10 -11.23 -10.64
CA LYS A 225 -0.77 -12.63 -10.33
C LYS A 225 -0.68 -12.81 -8.81
N LYS A 226 -1.20 -13.92 -8.29
CA LYS A 226 -1.00 -14.37 -6.90
C LYS A 226 0.40 -14.91 -6.69
N GLU A 227 0.87 -14.82 -5.45
CA GLU A 227 2.20 -15.23 -5.02
C GLU A 227 2.14 -15.93 -3.66
N PHE A 228 3.23 -16.60 -3.28
CA PHE A 228 3.41 -17.12 -1.94
C PHE A 228 3.48 -15.97 -0.93
N ALA A 229 2.86 -16.16 0.24
CA ALA A 229 2.97 -15.22 1.36
C ALA A 229 4.44 -14.95 1.76
N SER A 230 4.79 -13.69 2.01
CA SER A 230 6.18 -13.32 2.27
C SER A 230 6.66 -13.88 3.62
N THR A 231 7.91 -14.36 3.64
CA THR A 231 8.55 -14.91 4.83
C THR A 231 8.84 -13.83 5.89
N ILE A 232 9.08 -14.27 7.13
CA ILE A 232 9.64 -13.41 8.20
C ILE A 232 11.16 -13.45 8.05
N PRO A 233 11.85 -12.31 7.78
CA PRO A 233 13.30 -12.29 7.70
C PRO A 233 13.97 -12.62 9.04
N ASP A 234 15.15 -13.24 9.02
CA ASP A 234 15.85 -13.73 10.21
C ASP A 234 15.93 -12.69 11.35
N PHE A 235 16.26 -11.44 11.02
CA PHE A 235 16.37 -10.34 12.00
C PHE A 235 15.05 -10.00 12.72
N ALA A 236 13.91 -10.33 12.11
CA ALA A 236 12.56 -10.07 12.63
C ALA A 236 11.99 -11.26 13.43
N THR A 237 12.53 -12.48 13.28
CA THR A 237 12.02 -13.72 13.93
C THR A 237 12.01 -13.64 15.46
N GLN A 238 12.91 -12.86 16.07
CA GLN A 238 12.95 -12.59 17.51
C GLN A 238 11.78 -11.71 18.01
N TYR A 239 11.12 -10.97 17.11
CA TYR A 239 10.05 -10.02 17.41
C TYR A 239 8.68 -10.47 16.90
N VAL A 240 8.64 -11.17 15.76
CA VAL A 240 7.43 -11.53 15.02
C VAL A 240 7.40 -13.05 14.81
N LYS A 241 6.24 -13.66 15.06
CA LYS A 241 5.95 -15.08 14.78
C LYS A 241 4.85 -15.18 13.73
N LYS A 242 4.88 -16.25 12.93
CA LYS A 242 3.79 -16.61 12.03
C LYS A 242 2.71 -17.35 12.80
N GLU A 243 1.47 -16.87 12.71
CA GLU A 243 0.28 -17.58 13.22
C GLU A 243 -0.34 -18.41 12.09
N TRP A 244 -0.52 -17.81 10.91
CA TRP A 244 -1.05 -18.45 9.70
C TRP A 244 -0.43 -17.83 8.43
N ALA A 245 -0.31 -18.58 7.34
CA ALA A 245 0.01 -18.03 6.02
C ALA A 245 -0.62 -18.86 4.91
N TYR A 246 -0.98 -18.19 3.82
CA TYR A 246 -1.61 -18.78 2.64
C TYR A 246 -0.60 -19.51 1.72
N THR A 247 -1.07 -20.48 0.93
CA THR A 247 -0.22 -21.36 0.10
C THR A 247 0.13 -20.79 -1.28
N GLY A 248 -0.59 -19.77 -1.78
CA GLY A 248 -0.34 -19.11 -3.07
C GLY A 248 -1.21 -19.60 -4.24
N ASP A 249 -2.15 -20.52 -4.02
CA ASP A 249 -2.94 -21.22 -5.06
C ASP A 249 -4.31 -20.58 -5.39
N GLU A 250 -4.74 -19.54 -4.67
CA GLU A 250 -6.05 -18.84 -4.73
C GLU A 250 -5.89 -17.31 -4.75
N TYR A 251 -6.99 -16.59 -5.01
CA TYR A 251 -7.11 -15.16 -4.78
C TYR A 251 -8.08 -14.92 -3.63
N GLY A 252 -7.96 -13.81 -2.90
CA GLY A 252 -8.80 -13.58 -1.74
C GLY A 252 -8.88 -12.12 -1.29
N PHE A 253 -9.48 -11.96 -0.11
CA PHE A 253 -9.35 -10.75 0.71
C PHE A 253 -9.62 -11.10 2.18
N MET A 254 -9.07 -10.30 3.10
CA MET A 254 -9.47 -10.36 4.50
C MET A 254 -10.56 -9.34 4.86
N SER A 255 -11.46 -9.73 5.77
CA SER A 255 -12.45 -8.86 6.39
C SER A 255 -12.21 -8.72 7.89
N PHE A 256 -12.56 -7.55 8.43
CA PHE A 256 -12.59 -7.30 9.86
C PHE A 256 -14.02 -7.09 10.33
N SER A 257 -14.39 -7.74 11.43
CA SER A 257 -15.60 -7.44 12.21
C SER A 257 -15.20 -7.13 13.66
N ALA A 258 -15.94 -6.28 14.35
CA ALA A 258 -15.55 -5.80 15.68
C ALA A 258 -16.76 -5.51 16.58
N SER A 259 -16.57 -5.77 17.87
CA SER A 259 -17.46 -5.37 18.98
C SER A 259 -16.73 -4.38 19.89
N LYS A 260 -17.12 -4.25 21.17
CA LYS A 260 -16.27 -3.55 22.18
C LYS A 260 -15.29 -4.53 22.85
N GLU A 261 -15.50 -5.83 22.67
CA GLU A 261 -14.88 -6.92 23.41
C GLU A 261 -13.89 -7.73 22.54
N TRP A 262 -14.11 -7.77 21.23
CA TRP A 262 -13.29 -8.50 20.27
C TRP A 262 -13.12 -7.75 18.93
N LEU A 263 -12.00 -8.04 18.25
CA LEU A 263 -11.73 -7.74 16.85
C LEU A 263 -11.47 -9.08 16.16
N ASN A 264 -12.29 -9.44 15.20
CA ASN A 264 -12.19 -10.68 14.43
C ASN A 264 -11.62 -10.40 13.05
N LEU A 265 -10.74 -11.30 12.59
CA LEU A 265 -10.16 -11.32 11.26
C LEU A 265 -10.65 -12.59 10.57
N GLN A 266 -11.21 -12.46 9.36
CA GLN A 266 -11.65 -13.59 8.56
C GLN A 266 -11.04 -13.50 7.16
N TYR A 267 -10.48 -14.61 6.68
CA TYR A 267 -9.96 -14.75 5.31
C TYR A 267 -11.06 -15.29 4.39
N HIS A 268 -11.27 -14.62 3.26
CA HIS A 268 -12.24 -14.98 2.23
C HIS A 268 -11.47 -15.37 0.97
N THR A 269 -11.33 -16.67 0.71
CA THR A 269 -10.61 -17.17 -0.46
C THR A 269 -11.57 -17.54 -1.59
N ALA A 270 -11.17 -17.31 -2.83
CA ALA A 270 -11.88 -17.70 -4.03
C ALA A 270 -11.34 -19.06 -4.53
N ASP A 271 -12.20 -20.08 -4.53
CA ASP A 271 -11.88 -21.43 -4.98
C ASP A 271 -11.43 -21.45 -6.47
N ASN A 272 -11.01 -22.62 -6.95
CA ASN A 272 -10.59 -22.81 -8.34
C ASN A 272 -11.71 -22.63 -9.41
N LYS A 273 -12.91 -22.19 -8.99
CA LYS A 273 -14.08 -21.82 -9.82
C LYS A 273 -14.58 -20.39 -9.53
N TRP A 274 -13.87 -19.61 -8.70
CA TRP A 274 -14.23 -18.26 -8.23
C TRP A 274 -15.44 -18.17 -7.29
N ASN A 275 -15.77 -19.23 -6.55
CA ASN A 275 -16.69 -19.17 -5.41
C ASN A 275 -15.92 -18.78 -4.14
N PHE A 276 -16.48 -17.92 -3.29
CA PHE A 276 -15.88 -17.66 -1.98
C PHE A 276 -16.12 -18.82 -1.02
N THR A 277 -15.05 -19.26 -0.34
CA THR A 277 -15.09 -20.24 0.75
C THR A 277 -14.51 -19.65 2.02
N GLU A 278 -15.20 -19.86 3.13
CA GLU A 278 -14.80 -19.42 4.47
C GLU A 278 -14.04 -20.57 5.19
N ASN A 279 -13.01 -20.22 5.96
CA ASN A 279 -12.25 -21.12 6.84
C ASN A 279 -12.42 -20.72 8.31
#